data_AF-A0AAW2P2Q7-F1
#
_entry.id   AF-A0AAW2P2Q7-F1
#
_cell.length_a   1.000
_cell.length_b   1.000
_cell.length_c   1.000
_cell.angle_alpha   90.00
_cell.angle_beta   90.00
_cell.angle_gamma   90.00
#
_symmetry.space_group_name_H-M   'P 1'
#
loop_
_entity.id
_entity.type
_entity.pdbx_description
1 polymer ?
#
loop_
_entity_poly.entity_id
_entity_poly.type
_entity_poly.pdbx_seq_one_letter_code
_entity_poly.pdbx_strand_id
1 'polypeptide(L)' 'MSYIYEAIDRAKEVIVASFSNIEEKYKDVFALIDAIWNVQLHRPLHAAGYYLKLEFYNANPNVEQDEEVM' A
#
# COMPACT_ATOMS: atom_id res chain seq x y z
N MET A 1 -1.38 6.43 10.95
CA MET A 1 -0.77 6.51 9.60
C MET A 1 -1.10 5.28 8.74
N SER A 2 -2.16 4.53 9.04
CA SER A 2 -2.66 3.45 8.19
C SER A 2 -3.39 3.94 6.94
N TYR A 3 -3.83 5.19 6.93
CA TYR A 3 -4.48 5.83 5.78
C TYR A 3 -3.58 5.94 4.55
N ILE A 4 -2.25 5.95 4.72
CA ILE A 4 -1.33 6.12 3.59
C ILE A 4 -1.23 4.82 2.78
N TYR A 5 -1.16 3.66 3.45
CA TYR A 5 -1.20 2.34 2.78
C TYR A 5 -2.51 2.19 2.00
N GLU A 6 -3.65 2.39 2.67
CA GLU A 6 -4.97 2.34 2.04
C GLU A 6 -5.13 3.35 0.88
N ALA A 7 -4.57 4.55 1.01
CA ALA A 7 -4.62 5.55 -0.05
C ALA A 7 -3.78 5.15 -1.28
N ILE A 8 -2.66 4.46 -1.07
CA ILE A 8 -1.82 3.97 -2.16
C ILE A 8 -2.50 2.81 -2.88
N ASP A 9 -3.12 1.89 -2.15
CA ASP A 9 -3.90 0.81 -2.74
C ASP A 9 -5.03 1.35 -3.61
N ARG A 10 -5.83 2.27 -3.07
CA ARG A 10 -6.90 2.92 -3.85
C ARG A 10 -6.35 3.69 -5.06
N ALA A 11 -5.18 4.31 -4.94
CA ALA A 11 -4.55 4.99 -6.08
C ALA A 11 -4.11 3.99 -7.16
N LYS A 12 -3.51 2.86 -6.76
CA LYS A 12 -3.14 1.75 -7.65
C LYS A 12 -4.38 1.19 -8.36
N GLU A 13 -5.48 0.95 -7.64
CA GLU A 13 -6.76 0.48 -8.23
C GLU A 13 -7.32 1.46 -9.29
N VAL A 14 -7.33 2.76 -8.99
CA VAL A 14 -7.81 3.80 -9.93
C VAL A 14 -6.93 3.86 -11.18
N ILE A 15 -5.61 3.70 -11.03
CA ILE A 15 -4.69 3.63 -12.18
C ILE A 15 -5.02 2.42 -13.06
N VAL A 16 -5.19 1.23 -12.48
CA VAL A 16 -5.55 0.02 -13.23
C VAL A 16 -6.85 0.23 -14.01
N ALA A 17 -7.88 0.78 -13.35
CA ALA A 17 -9.16 1.07 -13.98
C ALA A 17 -9.04 2.08 -15.14
N SER A 18 -8.21 3.12 -14.97
CA SER A 18 -7.98 4.15 -15.99
C SER A 18 -7.30 3.62 -17.24
N PHE A 19 -6.50 2.56 -17.11
CA PHE A 19 -5.80 1.90 -18.23
C PHE A 19 -6.52 0.66 -18.76
N SER A 20 -7.81 0.51 -18.44
CA SER A 20 -8.62 -0.65 -18.86
C SER A 20 -7.99 -1.99 -18.48
N ASN A 21 -7.29 -2.03 -17.34
CA ASN A 21 -6.63 -3.22 -16.82
C ASN A 21 -5.53 -3.78 -17.75
N ILE A 22 -4.97 -2.97 -18.65
CA ILE A 22 -3.85 -3.37 -19.53
C ILE A 22 -2.53 -3.09 -18.80
N GLU A 23 -1.93 -4.13 -18.24
CA GLU A 23 -0.72 -4.05 -17.39
C GLU A 23 0.45 -3.29 -18.02
N GLU A 24 0.71 -3.50 -19.31
CA GLU A 24 1.79 -2.82 -20.03
C GLU A 24 1.72 -1.29 -19.92
N LYS A 25 0.51 -0.74 -19.74
CA LYS A 25 0.28 0.71 -19.65
C LYS A 25 0.56 1.30 -18.27
N TYR A 26 0.60 0.50 -17.21
CA TYR A 26 0.76 1.00 -15.84
C TYR A 26 1.89 0.35 -15.03
N LYS A 27 2.51 -0.72 -15.51
CA LYS A 27 3.61 -1.40 -14.80
C LYS A 27 4.76 -0.46 -14.42
N ASP A 28 5.13 0.48 -15.30
CA ASP A 28 6.22 1.42 -15.06
C ASP A 28 5.82 2.48 -14.02
N VAL A 29 4.53 2.83 -13.98
CA VAL A 29 3.98 3.72 -12.96
C VAL A 29 3.99 3.04 -11.60
N PHE A 30 3.64 1.75 -11.54
CA PHE A 30 3.69 0.96 -10.31
C PHE A 30 5.13 0.83 -9.80
N ALA A 31 6.08 0.52 -10.67
CA ALA A 31 7.50 0.46 -10.30
C ALA A 31 8.01 1.79 -9.71
N LEU A 32 7.56 2.93 -10.24
CA LEU A 32 7.89 4.25 -9.70
C LEU A 32 7.26 4.47 -8.32
N ILE A 33 5.98 4.12 -8.15
CA ILE A 33 5.27 4.22 -6.85
C ILE A 33 5.99 3.38 -5.80
N ASP A 34 6.33 2.14 -6.13
CA ASP A 34 7.00 1.21 -5.22
C ASP A 34 8.43 1.69 -4.87
N ALA A 35 9.14 2.30 -5.84
CA ALA A 35 10.44 2.91 -5.56
C ALA A 35 10.34 4.11 -4.61
N ILE A 36 9.34 4.97 -4.79
CA ILE A 36 9.08 6.11 -3.89
C ILE A 36 8.68 5.60 -2.50
N TRP A 37 7.83 4.57 -2.46
CA TRP A 37 7.37 3.93 -1.24
C TRP A 37 8.54 3.41 -0.40
N ASN A 38 9.39 2.59 -1.01
CA ASN A 38 10.56 1.99 -0.35
C ASN A 38 11.58 3.03 0.14
N VAL A 39 11.75 4.14 -0.58
CA VAL A 39 12.75 5.16 -0.23
C VAL A 39 12.24 6.16 0.81
N GLN A 40 10.97 6.58 0.72
CA GLN A 40 10.47 7.71 1.52
C GLN A 40 9.50 7.30 2.64
N LEU A 41 8.64 6.31 2.39
CA LEU A 41 7.46 6.07 3.23
C LEU A 41 7.53 4.74 4.01
N HIS A 42 8.26 3.75 3.51
CA HIS A 42 8.54 2.47 4.18
C HIS A 42 9.59 2.62 5.29
N ARG A 43 9.24 3.40 6.32
CA ARG A 43 10.03 3.52 7.55
C ARG A 43 9.38 2.66 8.64
N PRO A 44 10.16 2.05 9.55
CA PRO A 44 9.64 1.19 10.63
C PRO A 44 8.55 1.85 11.49
N LEU A 45 8.58 3.19 11.59
CA LEU A 45 7.59 3.96 12.33
C LEU A 45 6.18 3.93 11.69
N HIS A 46 6.09 3.84 10.36
CA HIS A 46 4.80 3.75 9.67
C HIS A 46 4.22 2.33 9.73
N ALA A 47 5.05 1.30 9.54
CA ALA A 47 4.66 -0.10 9.72
C ALA A 47 4.16 -0.35 11.16
N ALA A 48 4.90 0.11 12.17
CA ALA A 48 4.45 0.02 13.57
C ALA A 48 3.13 0.78 13.81
N GLY A 49 2.93 1.93 13.16
CA GLY A 49 1.70 2.70 13.26
C GLY A 49 0.48 2.10 12.53
N TYR A 50 0.70 1.22 11.55
CA TYR A 50 -0.33 0.41 10.91
C TYR A 50 -0.73 -0.75 11.83
N TYR A 51 0.26 -1.51 12.33
CA TYR A 51 0.06 -2.62 13.27
C TYR A 51 -0.59 -2.21 14.59
N LEU A 52 -0.16 -1.09 15.18
CA LEU A 52 -0.62 -0.66 16.50
C LEU A 52 -2.00 0.03 16.48
N LYS A 53 -2.59 0.27 15.31
CA LYS A 53 -3.94 0.85 15.26
C LYS A 53 -4.97 -0.26 15.53
N LEU A 54 -5.52 -0.25 16.75
CA LEU A 54 -6.54 -1.18 17.25
C LEU A 54 -7.78 -1.32 16.33
N GLU A 55 -8.07 -0.31 15.51
CA GLU A 55 -9.16 -0.36 14.51
C GLU A 55 -8.91 -1.37 13.39
N PHE A 56 -7.67 -1.56 12.95
CA PHE A 56 -7.34 -2.53 11.88
C PHE A 56 -7.17 -3.95 12.43
N TYR A 57 -6.57 -4.09 13.62
CA TYR A 57 -6.41 -5.39 14.28
C TYR A 57 -7.77 -6.06 14.58
N ASN A 58 -8.79 -5.27 14.92
CA ASN A 58 -10.15 -5.79 15.13
C ASN A 58 -10.94 -6.00 13.83
N ALA A 59 -10.59 -5.29 12.73
CA ALA A 59 -11.29 -5.38 11.45
C ALA A 59 -10.73 -6.47 10.53
N ASN A 60 -9.42 -6.75 10.59
CA ASN A 60 -8.76 -7.78 9.80
C ASN A 60 -7.71 -8.53 10.67
N PRO A 61 -8.03 -9.73 11.20
CA PRO A 61 -7.14 -10.48 12.08
C PRO A 61 -5.87 -11.00 11.39
N ASN A 62 -5.78 -10.93 10.06
CA ASN A 62 -4.62 -11.39 9.29
C ASN A 62 -3.60 -10.28 8.98
N VAL A 63 -3.72 -9.10 9.62
CA VAL A 63 -2.82 -7.96 9.40
C VAL A 63 -1.34 -8.31 9.62
N GLU A 64 -1.04 -9.31 10.47
CA GLU A 64 0.31 -9.84 10.74
C GLU A 64 0.93 -10.60 9.56
N GLN A 65 0.15 -10.97 8.54
CA GLN A 65 0.61 -11.73 7.37
C GLN A 65 0.69 -10.88 6.09
N ASP A 66 0.45 -9.57 6.20
CA ASP A 66 0.49 -8.66 5.06
C ASP A 66 1.93 -8.41 4.60
N GLU A 67 2.29 -8.96 3.44
CA GLU A 67 3.63 -8.82 2.84
C GLU A 67 3.98 -7.38 2.48
N GLU A 68 3.01 -6.45 2.41
CA GLU A 68 3.26 -5.04 2.14
C GLU A 68 3.81 -4.28 3.38
N VAL A 69 3.69 -4.88 4.57
CA VAL A 69 4.12 -4.29 5.85
C VAL A 69 5.42 -4.92 6.37
N MET A 70 5.81 -6.09 5.84
CA MET A 70 7.04 -6.83 6.23
C MET A 70 8.31 -6.31 5.57
#